data_AF-A0A3Q3BW71-F1
#
_entry.id   AF-A0A3Q3BW71-F1
#
_cell.length_a   1.000
_cell.length_b   1.000
_cell.length_c   1.000
_cell.angle_alpha   90.00
_cell.angle_beta   90.00
_cell.angle_gamma   90.00
#
_symmetry.space_group_name_H-M   'P 1'
#
loop_
_entity.id
_entity.type
_entity.pdbx_description
1 polymer ?
#
loop_
_entity_poly.entity_id
_entity_poly.type
_entity_poly.pdbx_seq_one_letter_code
_entity_poly.pdbx_strand_id
1 'polypeptide(L)'
;MWSLLSTLTVLGMDGVNFSVHVENQTQVRDTMSRRHHRVYQLYSRTSGKHVQVLGRKISARGEDGDKYAQLVVEADTFGSQVRIRGKETNFYLCMNRRGKLVGKASNRSADCVFVEKVLENHYTALMSARYTGWYVGFTKKGRPRRGPQTLPNQQDVHFMKRFPPGEQPDLTTPFRFTTVSKRGKRVRATGPR
;
A
#
# COMPACT_ATOMS: atom_id res chain seq x y z
N MET A 1 -29.44 20.52 8.85
CA MET A 1 -28.67 20.18 7.63
C MET A 1 -27.38 19.49 8.06
N TRP A 2 -27.43 18.17 8.32
CA TRP A 2 -26.26 17.36 8.68
C TRP A 2 -26.16 16.20 7.69
N SER A 3 -24.96 16.05 7.15
CA SER A 3 -24.62 15.23 5.99
C SER A 3 -24.56 13.74 6.34
N LEU A 4 -25.19 12.89 5.52
CA LEU A 4 -25.16 11.44 5.63
C LEU A 4 -23.79 10.90 5.17
N LEU A 5 -23.05 10.26 6.06
CA LEU A 5 -21.94 9.37 5.72
C LEU A 5 -22.54 8.06 5.18
N SER A 6 -22.47 7.88 3.86
CA SER A 6 -22.83 6.62 3.21
C SER A 6 -21.75 5.57 3.51
N THR A 7 -22.10 4.55 4.30
CA THR A 7 -21.32 3.32 4.41
C THR A 7 -21.43 2.57 3.08
N LEU A 8 -20.32 2.48 2.34
CA LEU A 8 -20.23 1.70 1.11
C LEU A 8 -20.41 0.21 1.42
N THR A 9 -21.63 -0.31 1.26
CA THR A 9 -21.93 -1.73 1.30
C THR A 9 -21.42 -2.39 0.01
N VAL A 10 -20.40 -3.26 0.11
CA VAL A 10 -19.95 -4.07 -1.02
C VAL A 10 -20.91 -5.26 -1.15
N LEU A 11 -21.98 -5.10 -1.94
CA LEU A 11 -22.89 -6.19 -2.28
C LEU A 11 -22.31 -6.97 -3.47
N GLY A 12 -21.90 -8.22 -3.24
CA GLY A 12 -21.64 -9.18 -4.30
C GLY A 12 -22.95 -9.62 -4.95
N MET A 13 -22.89 -10.02 -6.23
CA MET A 13 -24.03 -10.30 -7.13
C MET A 13 -25.02 -11.41 -6.67
N ASP A 14 -24.82 -12.02 -5.50
CA ASP A 14 -25.66 -13.11 -4.95
C ASP A 14 -26.26 -12.79 -3.57
N GLY A 15 -26.24 -11.53 -3.10
CA GLY A 15 -26.80 -11.15 -1.78
C GLY A 15 -25.99 -11.65 -0.58
N VAL A 16 -24.79 -12.17 -0.81
CA VAL A 16 -23.85 -12.57 0.24
C VAL A 16 -23.14 -11.33 0.79
N ASN A 17 -23.34 -11.06 2.08
CA ASN A 17 -22.68 -9.95 2.76
C ASN A 17 -21.29 -10.39 3.27
N PHE A 18 -20.23 -9.88 2.63
CA PHE A 18 -18.85 -10.16 3.03
C PHE A 18 -18.30 -9.22 4.11
N SER A 19 -19.05 -8.21 4.55
CA SER A 19 -18.56 -7.20 5.52
C SER A 19 -17.98 -7.83 6.78
N VAL A 20 -18.72 -8.74 7.42
CA VAL A 20 -18.29 -9.44 8.64
C VAL A 20 -16.98 -10.22 8.42
N HIS A 21 -16.85 -10.89 7.26
CA HIS A 21 -15.63 -11.63 6.93
C HIS A 21 -14.45 -10.67 6.74
N VAL A 22 -14.65 -9.59 5.99
CA VAL A 22 -13.61 -8.58 5.73
C VAL A 22 -13.17 -7.90 7.02
N GLU A 23 -14.11 -7.50 7.88
CA GLU A 23 -13.81 -6.87 9.18
C GLU A 23 -12.96 -7.78 10.07
N ASN A 24 -13.34 -9.06 10.20
CA ASN A 24 -12.58 -10.03 10.99
C ASN A 24 -11.17 -10.27 10.42
N GLN A 25 -11.05 -10.43 9.10
CA GLN A 25 -9.76 -10.68 8.46
C GLN A 25 -8.84 -9.45 8.42
N THR A 26 -9.39 -8.24 8.48
CA THR A 26 -8.60 -6.98 8.49
C THR A 26 -7.74 -6.84 9.75
N GLN A 27 -8.10 -7.54 10.84
CA GLN A 27 -7.37 -7.46 12.12
C GLN A 27 -6.08 -8.30 12.14
N VAL A 28 -5.94 -9.24 11.21
CA VAL A 28 -4.82 -10.18 11.16
C VAL A 28 -4.17 -10.17 9.78
N ARG A 29 -2.91 -10.56 9.72
CA ARG A 29 -2.21 -10.76 8.46
C ARG A 29 -2.82 -11.93 7.71
N ASP A 30 -3.15 -11.74 6.44
CA ASP A 30 -3.60 -12.83 5.57
C ASP A 30 -2.39 -13.68 5.12
N THR A 31 -2.34 -14.93 5.58
CA THR A 31 -1.31 -15.90 5.21
C THR A 31 -1.79 -16.95 4.22
N MET A 32 -3.09 -16.98 3.91
CA MET A 32 -3.72 -18.03 3.12
C MET A 32 -3.92 -17.60 1.67
N SER A 33 -4.08 -16.30 1.42
CA SER A 33 -4.21 -15.74 0.08
C SER A 33 -2.85 -15.53 -0.60
N ARG A 34 -2.84 -15.57 -1.94
CA ARG A 34 -1.67 -15.18 -2.73
C ARG A 34 -1.34 -13.72 -2.46
N ARG A 35 -0.09 -13.43 -2.06
CA ARG A 35 0.39 -12.06 -1.88
C ARG A 35 0.44 -11.34 -3.22
N HIS A 36 -0.43 -10.36 -3.40
CA HIS A 36 -0.34 -9.42 -4.51
C HIS A 36 0.78 -8.41 -4.20
N HIS A 37 1.83 -8.40 -5.02
CA HIS A 37 2.89 -7.40 -4.91
C HIS A 37 2.86 -6.46 -6.12
N ARG A 38 3.18 -5.19 -5.87
CA ARG A 38 3.36 -4.15 -6.89
C ARG A 38 4.76 -3.58 -6.76
N VAL A 39 5.37 -3.22 -7.87
CA VAL A 39 6.68 -2.55 -7.88
C VAL A 39 6.49 -1.13 -8.39
N TYR A 40 6.89 -0.15 -7.60
CA TYR A 40 6.82 1.27 -7.97
C TYR A 40 7.77 2.13 -7.14
N GLN A 41 7.90 3.40 -7.51
CA GLN A 41 8.58 4.44 -6.74
C GLN A 41 7.54 5.33 -6.04
N LEU A 42 7.84 5.76 -4.82
CA LEU A 42 7.01 6.76 -4.11
C LEU A 42 7.65 8.14 -4.24
N TYR A 43 7.06 8.98 -5.07
CA TYR A 43 7.44 10.39 -5.19
C TYR A 43 6.83 11.20 -4.05
N SER A 44 7.65 11.94 -3.30
CA SER A 44 7.17 12.87 -2.28
C SER A 44 6.86 14.22 -2.90
N ARG A 45 5.61 14.68 -2.74
CA ARG A 45 5.17 16.00 -3.20
C ARG A 45 6.06 17.13 -2.65
N THR A 46 6.48 17.02 -1.39
CA THR A 46 7.19 18.09 -0.69
C THR A 46 8.69 18.14 -1.00
N SER A 47 9.38 17.00 -1.12
CA SER A 47 10.81 17.01 -1.46
C SER A 47 11.08 17.06 -2.96
N GLY A 48 10.09 16.72 -3.79
CA GLY A 48 10.26 16.60 -5.24
C GLY A 48 11.14 15.42 -5.66
N LYS A 49 11.31 14.42 -4.77
CA LYS A 49 12.21 13.28 -4.94
C LYS A 49 11.54 11.99 -4.45
N HIS A 50 12.19 10.85 -4.67
CA HIS A 50 11.63 9.53 -4.35
C HIS A 50 12.09 9.01 -2.99
N VAL A 51 11.19 8.27 -2.32
CA VAL A 51 11.47 7.57 -1.07
C VAL A 51 12.47 6.45 -1.31
N GLN A 52 13.52 6.40 -0.50
CA GLN A 52 14.59 5.41 -0.53
C GLN A 52 14.63 4.61 0.77
N VAL A 53 14.91 3.31 0.63
CA VAL A 53 15.22 2.41 1.75
C VAL A 53 16.69 2.02 1.68
N LEU A 54 17.51 2.72 2.45
CA LEU A 54 18.98 2.61 2.49
C LEU A 54 19.41 1.71 3.67
N GLY A 55 18.93 0.48 3.68
CA GLY A 55 19.09 -0.44 4.82
C GLY A 55 18.29 0.07 6.03
N ARG A 56 18.96 0.43 7.13
CA ARG A 56 18.29 0.93 8.34
C ARG A 56 17.79 2.39 8.23
N LYS A 57 18.26 3.13 7.23
CA LYS A 57 17.95 4.56 7.03
C LYS A 57 16.91 4.74 5.93
N ILE A 58 16.01 5.69 6.15
CA ILE A 58 14.97 6.10 5.20
C ILE A 58 15.19 7.57 4.83
N SER A 59 15.01 7.92 3.55
CA SER A 59 15.03 9.31 3.05
C SER A 59 14.09 9.47 1.86
N ALA A 60 13.78 10.71 1.48
CA ALA A 60 13.09 11.02 0.23
C ALA A 60 13.97 11.94 -0.63
N ARG A 61 15.11 11.40 -1.09
CA ARG A 61 16.12 12.12 -1.88
C ARG A 61 16.52 11.36 -3.15
N GLY A 62 15.87 10.24 -3.44
CA GLY A 62 16.19 9.44 -4.62
C GLY A 62 15.82 10.18 -5.88
N GLU A 63 16.72 10.14 -6.86
CA GLU A 63 16.37 10.53 -8.22
C GLU A 63 15.42 9.50 -8.83
N ASP A 64 14.79 9.87 -9.95
CA ASP A 64 13.96 8.94 -10.70
C ASP A 64 14.82 7.76 -11.20
N GLY A 65 14.40 6.53 -10.92
CA GLY A 65 15.14 5.33 -11.30
C GLY A 65 16.26 4.91 -10.36
N ASP A 66 16.48 5.64 -9.27
CA ASP A 66 17.43 5.21 -8.24
C ASP A 66 17.07 3.80 -7.75
N LYS A 67 18.03 2.87 -7.79
CA LYS A 67 17.85 1.49 -7.36
C LYS A 67 17.34 1.36 -5.93
N TYR A 68 17.72 2.29 -5.04
CA TYR A 68 17.26 2.31 -3.66
C TYR A 68 15.86 2.90 -3.47
N ALA A 69 15.31 3.54 -4.52
CA ALA A 69 13.95 4.10 -4.56
C ALA A 69 12.92 3.15 -5.18
N GLN A 70 13.34 2.00 -5.72
CA GLN A 70 12.42 0.95 -6.16
C GLN A 70 11.84 0.21 -4.95
N LEU A 71 10.51 0.23 -4.82
CA LEU A 71 9.79 -0.35 -3.69
C LEU A 71 8.92 -1.51 -4.16
N VAL A 72 9.03 -2.62 -3.44
CA VAL A 72 8.08 -3.73 -3.53
C VAL A 72 7.02 -3.53 -2.45
N VAL A 73 5.77 -3.38 -2.86
CA VAL A 73 4.64 -3.15 -1.97
C VAL A 73 3.73 -4.36 -1.98
N GLU A 74 3.64 -5.02 -0.83
CA GLU A 74 2.89 -6.25 -0.61
C GLU A 74 1.65 -5.96 0.22
N ALA A 75 0.50 -6.48 -0.19
CA ALA A 75 -0.70 -6.44 0.65
C ALA A 75 -0.48 -7.28 1.92
N ASP A 76 -0.90 -6.74 3.07
CA ASP A 76 -0.91 -7.44 4.35
C ASP A 76 -2.25 -8.17 4.59
N THR A 77 -3.35 -7.46 4.36
CA THR A 77 -4.73 -7.92 4.46
C THR A 77 -5.63 -6.89 3.75
N PHE A 78 -6.94 -6.94 3.98
CA PHE A 78 -7.92 -5.97 3.48
C PHE A 78 -7.70 -4.54 4.04
N GLY A 79 -8.50 -3.60 3.53
CA GLY A 79 -8.44 -2.19 3.98
C GLY A 79 -7.19 -1.45 3.50
N SER A 80 -6.62 -1.87 2.37
CA SER A 80 -5.40 -1.27 1.80
C SER A 80 -4.20 -1.27 2.76
N GLN A 81 -4.13 -2.27 3.64
CA GLN A 81 -2.97 -2.48 4.51
C GLN A 81 -1.82 -3.09 3.72
N VAL A 82 -0.67 -2.45 3.75
CA VAL A 82 0.50 -2.81 2.95
C VAL A 82 1.78 -2.82 3.76
N ARG A 83 2.73 -3.65 3.33
CA ARG A 83 4.14 -3.58 3.72
C ARG A 83 4.96 -3.08 2.54
N ILE A 84 5.90 -2.18 2.82
CA ILE A 84 6.74 -1.54 1.82
C ILE A 84 8.19 -1.98 2.05
N ARG A 85 8.79 -2.65 1.06
CA ARG A 85 10.16 -3.16 1.10
C ARG A 85 11.00 -2.47 0.03
N GLY A 86 12.22 -2.06 0.37
CA GLY A 86 13.19 -1.64 -0.64
C GLY A 86 13.64 -2.84 -1.47
N LYS A 87 13.47 -2.80 -2.80
CA LYS A 87 13.83 -3.89 -3.72
C LYS A 87 15.32 -4.23 -3.62
N GLU A 88 16.17 -3.22 -3.60
CA GLU A 88 17.63 -3.37 -3.53
C GLU A 88 18.11 -3.91 -2.17
N THR A 89 17.60 -3.35 -1.06
CA THR A 89 18.17 -3.63 0.27
C THR A 89 17.46 -4.75 1.01
N ASN A 90 16.23 -5.10 0.62
CA ASN A 90 15.37 -6.04 1.31
C ASN A 90 14.92 -5.61 2.72
N PHE A 91 15.16 -4.34 3.09
CA PHE A 91 14.65 -3.77 4.33
C PHE A 91 13.22 -3.25 4.13
N TYR A 92 12.40 -3.40 5.17
CA TYR A 92 11.05 -2.89 5.23
C TYR A 92 11.04 -1.49 5.83
N LEU A 93 10.30 -0.58 5.22
CA LEU A 93 9.93 0.69 5.84
C LEU A 93 9.05 0.38 7.06
N CYS A 94 9.42 0.91 8.21
CA CYS A 94 8.67 0.77 9.45
C CYS A 94 8.67 2.08 10.23
N MET A 95 7.69 2.25 11.11
CA MET A 95 7.62 3.37 12.05
C MET A 95 7.76 2.83 13.47
N ASN A 96 8.71 3.37 14.23
CA ASN A 96 8.89 2.95 15.62
C ASN A 96 7.96 3.72 16.58
N ARG A 97 7.91 3.31 17.85
CA ARG A 97 7.12 3.94 18.93
C ARG A 97 7.37 5.44 19.13
N ARG A 98 8.53 5.96 18.69
CA ARG A 98 8.88 7.39 18.74
C ARG A 98 8.52 8.13 17.44
N GLY A 99 7.72 7.51 16.57
CA GLY A 99 7.34 8.04 15.26
C GLY A 99 8.48 8.16 14.25
N LYS A 100 9.65 7.53 14.48
CA LYS A 100 10.76 7.57 13.53
C LYS A 100 10.55 6.55 12.42
N LEU A 101 10.70 6.98 11.17
CA LEU A 101 10.84 6.07 10.04
C LEU A 101 12.21 5.39 10.08
N VAL A 102 12.21 4.07 10.02
CA VAL A 102 13.40 3.22 10.08
C VAL A 102 13.24 2.06 9.11
N GLY A 103 14.35 1.56 8.59
CA GLY A 103 14.36 0.29 7.88
C GLY A 103 14.60 -0.87 8.84
N LYS A 104 13.87 -1.98 8.66
CA LYS A 104 14.08 -3.24 9.40
C LYS A 104 14.19 -4.43 8.44
N ALA A 105 15.10 -5.36 8.68
CA ALA A 105 15.21 -6.58 7.88
C ALA A 105 14.03 -7.54 8.09
N SER A 106 13.42 -7.54 9.28
CA SER A 106 12.25 -8.36 9.60
C SER A 106 10.94 -7.61 9.33
N ASN A 107 9.96 -8.31 8.73
CA ASN A 107 8.62 -7.81 8.42
C ASN A 107 7.52 -8.28 9.39
N ARG A 108 7.88 -9.00 10.46
CA ARG A 108 6.91 -9.60 11.38
C ARG A 108 6.15 -8.58 12.23
N SER A 109 6.71 -7.38 12.40
CA SER A 109 6.14 -6.36 13.27
C SER A 109 5.05 -5.56 12.56
N ALA A 110 3.95 -5.30 13.26
CA ALA A 110 2.91 -4.35 12.85
C ALA A 110 3.45 -2.90 12.67
N ASP A 111 4.62 -2.58 13.23
CA ASP A 111 5.34 -1.31 12.97
C ASP A 111 5.61 -1.07 11.47
N CYS A 112 5.61 -2.14 10.66
CA CYS A 112 5.96 -2.12 9.24
C CYS A 112 4.73 -2.17 8.32
N VAL A 113 3.53 -2.00 8.89
CA VAL A 113 2.26 -2.03 8.16
C VAL A 113 1.70 -0.60 8.08
N PHE A 114 1.29 -0.21 6.87
CA PHE A 114 0.69 1.08 6.59
C PHE A 114 -0.64 0.91 5.87
N VAL A 115 -1.59 1.79 6.15
CA VAL A 115 -2.84 1.92 5.40
C VAL A 115 -2.60 2.91 4.27
N GLU A 116 -2.67 2.44 3.03
CA GLU A 116 -2.66 3.29 1.84
C GLU A 116 -4.02 3.99 1.69
N LYS A 117 -4.02 5.31 1.74
CA LYS A 117 -5.21 6.16 1.57
C LYS A 117 -5.07 7.00 0.31
N VAL A 118 -6.16 7.09 -0.44
CA VAL A 118 -6.34 8.13 -1.46
C VAL A 118 -6.99 9.32 -0.76
N LEU A 119 -6.31 10.46 -0.77
CA LEU A 119 -6.81 11.70 -0.18
C LEU A 119 -7.78 12.38 -1.14
N GLU A 120 -8.57 13.32 -0.61
CA GLU A 120 -9.53 14.13 -1.38
C GLU A 120 -8.86 14.94 -2.50
N ASN A 121 -7.60 15.34 -2.29
CA ASN A 121 -6.79 16.04 -3.29
C ASN A 121 -6.08 15.08 -4.28
N HIS A 122 -6.50 13.81 -4.34
CA HIS A 122 -6.00 12.74 -5.19
C HIS A 122 -4.54 12.31 -4.97
N TYR A 123 -3.87 12.82 -3.92
CA TYR A 123 -2.58 12.29 -3.50
C TYR A 123 -2.74 11.02 -2.67
N THR A 124 -1.67 10.21 -2.64
CA THR A 124 -1.57 9.06 -1.75
C THR A 124 -1.02 9.49 -0.39
N ALA A 125 -1.57 8.95 0.69
CA ALA A 125 -1.01 9.03 2.03
C ALA A 125 -0.82 7.63 2.63
N LEU A 126 0.20 7.47 3.47
CA LEU A 126 0.52 6.21 4.13
C LEU A 126 0.45 6.41 5.64
N MET A 127 -0.64 5.95 6.25
CA MET A 127 -0.86 6.04 7.69
C MET A 127 -0.33 4.77 8.37
N SER A 128 0.34 4.88 9.51
CA SER A 128 0.73 3.69 10.28
C SER A 128 -0.52 2.92 10.74
N ALA A 129 -0.55 1.60 10.52
CA ALA A 129 -1.61 0.75 11.03
C ALA A 129 -1.54 0.62 12.57
N ARG A 130 -0.32 0.65 13.13
CA ARG A 130 -0.09 0.53 14.58
C ARG A 130 -0.30 1.84 15.35
N TYR A 131 0.17 2.96 14.79
CA TYR A 131 0.07 4.28 15.43
C TYR A 131 -0.90 5.13 14.59
N THR A 132 -2.19 4.90 14.80
CA THR A 132 -3.25 5.55 14.02
C THR A 132 -3.13 7.08 14.09
N GLY A 133 -3.34 7.75 12.95
CA GLY A 133 -3.14 9.19 12.83
C GLY A 133 -1.69 9.62 12.58
N TRP A 134 -0.70 8.72 12.65
CA TRP A 134 0.68 9.03 12.25
C TRP A 134 0.92 8.62 10.81
N TYR A 135 1.56 9.50 10.05
CA TYR A 135 1.77 9.32 8.61
C TYR A 135 3.25 9.25 8.29
N VAL A 136 3.57 8.53 7.22
CA VAL A 136 4.86 8.66 6.55
C VAL A 136 4.93 10.07 5.98
N GLY A 137 6.01 10.80 6.26
CA GLY A 137 6.18 12.14 5.74
C GLY A 137 7.62 12.59 5.65
N PHE A 138 7.90 13.53 4.76
CA PHE A 138 9.24 14.05 4.50
C PHE A 138 9.25 15.56 4.31
N THR A 139 10.23 16.20 4.92
CA THR A 139 10.52 17.63 4.72
C THR A 139 10.97 17.93 3.29
N LYS A 140 10.99 19.22 2.91
CA LYS A 140 11.49 19.71 1.61
C LYS A 140 12.91 19.21 1.28
N LYS A 141 13.77 19.02 2.30
CA LYS A 141 15.13 18.49 2.16
C LYS A 141 15.21 16.95 2.14
N GLY A 142 14.07 16.26 1.99
CA GLY A 142 13.96 14.80 1.98
C GLY A 142 14.26 14.12 3.32
N ARG A 143 14.27 14.86 4.44
CA ARG A 143 14.44 14.28 5.79
C ARG A 143 13.12 13.70 6.30
N PRO A 144 13.11 12.50 6.92
CA PRO A 144 11.92 11.94 7.55
C PRO A 144 11.34 12.86 8.63
N ARG A 145 10.02 12.99 8.62
CA ARG A 145 9.23 13.59 9.70
C ARG A 145 8.97 12.57 10.81
N ARG A 146 8.68 13.06 12.02
CA ARG A 146 8.19 12.21 13.12
C ARG A 146 6.68 12.05 13.02
N GLY A 147 6.19 10.82 13.15
CA GLY A 147 4.76 10.49 13.10
C GLY A 147 3.84 11.39 13.95
N PRO A 148 4.14 11.64 15.24
CA PRO A 148 3.33 12.54 16.06
C PRO A 148 3.17 13.97 15.53
N GLN A 149 4.08 14.40 14.64
CA GLN A 149 4.05 15.74 14.08
C GLN A 149 3.29 15.79 12.76
N THR A 150 2.97 14.66 12.14
CA THR A 150 2.31 14.61 10.82
C THR A 150 0.79 14.70 10.93
N LEU A 151 0.16 15.37 9.96
CA LEU A 151 -1.29 15.45 9.82
C LEU A 151 -1.69 15.20 8.36
N PRO A 152 -2.89 14.64 8.09
CA PRO A 152 -3.28 14.22 6.75
C PRO A 152 -3.39 15.35 5.72
N ASN A 153 -3.61 16.59 6.16
CA ASN A 153 -3.71 17.77 5.31
C ASN A 153 -2.35 18.44 5.00
N GLN A 154 -1.26 17.99 5.63
CA GLN A 154 0.07 18.55 5.40
C GLN A 154 0.68 17.99 4.12
N GLN A 155 1.25 18.84 3.27
CA GLN A 155 1.82 18.39 2.00
C GLN A 155 2.99 17.40 2.15
N ASP A 156 3.64 17.36 3.30
CA ASP A 156 4.78 16.49 3.57
C ASP A 156 4.42 15.00 3.71
N VAL A 157 3.13 14.68 3.84
CA VAL A 157 2.60 13.31 3.86
C VAL A 157 1.99 12.89 2.52
N HIS A 158 2.04 13.77 1.51
CA HIS A 158 1.45 13.52 0.19
C HIS A 158 2.46 12.87 -0.76
N PHE A 159 2.04 11.79 -1.40
CA PHE A 159 2.85 11.02 -2.33
C PHE A 159 2.14 10.75 -3.65
N MET A 160 2.93 10.47 -4.69
CA MET A 160 2.46 9.91 -5.95
C MET A 160 3.18 8.60 -6.22
N LYS A 161 2.44 7.60 -6.71
CA LYS A 161 3.00 6.33 -7.19
C LYS A 161 3.50 6.54 -8.61
N ARG A 162 4.76 6.24 -8.86
CA ARG A 162 5.38 6.33 -10.21
C ARG A 162 5.95 5.00 -10.61
N PHE A 163 5.83 4.63 -11.89
CA PHE A 163 6.47 3.43 -12.41
C PHE A 163 8.00 3.56 -12.32
N PRO A 164 8.74 2.46 -12.05
CA PRO A 164 10.18 2.44 -12.26
C PRO A 164 10.48 2.74 -13.75
N PRO A 165 11.58 3.42 -14.09
CA PRO A 165 11.95 3.64 -15.48
C PRO A 165 12.12 2.30 -16.20
N GLY A 166 11.60 2.22 -17.43
CA GLY A 166 11.62 0.99 -18.23
C GLY A 166 10.51 -0.02 -17.92
N GLU A 167 9.72 0.16 -16.85
CA GLU A 167 8.57 -0.69 -16.50
C GLU A 167 7.23 0.02 -16.78
N GLN A 168 7.21 1.05 -17.63
CA GLN A 168 5.97 1.72 -18.00
C GLN A 168 5.09 0.74 -18.80
N PRO A 169 3.79 0.62 -18.45
CA PRO A 169 2.88 -0.18 -19.26
C PRO A 169 2.81 0.41 -20.67
N ASP A 170 2.94 -0.46 -21.66
CA ASP A 170 2.82 -0.08 -23.07
C ASP A 170 1.38 0.40 -23.35
N LEU A 171 1.23 1.73 -23.46
CA LEU A 171 -0.04 2.40 -23.72
C LEU A 171 -0.63 2.07 -25.09
N THR A 172 0.11 1.39 -25.97
CA THR A 172 -0.40 0.94 -27.27
C THR A 172 -1.24 -0.33 -27.15
N THR A 173 -1.17 -1.06 -26.03
CA THR A 173 -2.05 -2.21 -25.80
C THR A 173 -3.40 -1.76 -25.24
N PRO A 174 -4.52 -1.96 -25.98
CA PRO A 174 -5.84 -1.59 -25.48
C PRO A 174 -6.18 -2.41 -24.24
N PHE A 175 -6.71 -1.74 -23.22
CA PHE A 175 -7.15 -2.37 -21.98
C PHE A 175 -8.23 -3.42 -22.27
N ARG A 176 -7.90 -4.70 -22.14
CA ARG A 176 -8.89 -5.79 -22.27
C ARG A 176 -9.49 -6.09 -20.91
N PHE A 177 -10.78 -5.81 -20.75
CA PHE A 177 -11.55 -6.35 -19.63
C PHE A 177 -11.46 -7.87 -19.67
N THR A 178 -10.88 -8.48 -18.64
CA THR A 178 -11.04 -9.93 -18.43
C THR A 178 -12.47 -10.15 -17.97
N THR A 179 -13.35 -10.54 -18.89
CA THR A 179 -14.67 -11.00 -18.50
C THR A 179 -14.46 -12.26 -17.66
N VAL A 180 -14.92 -12.25 -16.41
CA VAL A 180 -14.99 -13.47 -15.59
C VAL A 180 -15.95 -14.40 -16.31
N SER A 181 -15.42 -15.34 -17.09
CA SER A 181 -16.25 -16.38 -17.68
C SER A 181 -16.88 -17.16 -16.53
N LYS A 182 -18.21 -17.24 -16.51
CA LYS A 182 -18.95 -18.05 -15.53
C LYS A 182 -18.33 -19.45 -15.56
N ARG A 183 -17.69 -19.84 -14.44
CA ARG A 183 -17.10 -21.16 -14.27
C ARG A 183 -18.21 -22.19 -14.47
N GLY A 184 -18.23 -22.84 -15.63
CA GLY A 184 -19.19 -23.90 -15.91
C GLY A 184 -19.09 -24.98 -14.83
N LYS A 185 -20.24 -25.38 -14.26
CA LYS A 185 -20.32 -26.51 -13.34
C LYS A 185 -19.62 -27.71 -13.97
N ARG A 186 -18.46 -28.11 -13.47
CA ARG A 186 -17.89 -29.42 -13.77
C ARG A 186 -18.83 -30.45 -13.15
N VAL A 187 -19.68 -31.06 -13.98
CA VAL A 187 -20.41 -32.26 -13.62
C VAL A 187 -19.36 -33.34 -13.37
N ARG A 188 -19.32 -33.86 -12.14
CA ARG A 188 -18.47 -34.99 -11.76
C ARG A 188 -19.07 -36.22 -12.44
N ALA A 189 -18.42 -36.75 -13.46
CA ALA A 189 -18.83 -38.00 -14.08
C ALA A 189 -18.68 -39.12 -13.03
N THR A 190 -19.80 -39.70 -12.61
CA THR A 190 -19.83 -40.98 -11.91
C THR A 190 -19.54 -42.07 -12.93
N GLY A 191 -18.37 -42.71 -12.82
CA GLY A 191 -18.06 -43.90 -13.61
C GLY A 191 -18.93 -45.09 -13.17
N PRO A 192 -19.31 -46.01 -14.07
CA PRO A 192 -20.05 -47.21 -13.72
C PRO A 192 -19.12 -48.27 -13.09
N ARG A 193 -19.75 -49.15 -12.30
CA ARG A 193 -19.16 -50.27 -11.54
C ARG A 193 -18.51 -51.32 -12.42
#